data_AF-A0A9W6KST3-F1
#
_entry.id   AF-A0A9W6KST3-F1
#
_cell.length_a   1.000
_cell.length_b   1.000
_cell.length_c   1.000
_cell.angle_alpha   90.00
_cell.angle_beta   90.00
_cell.angle_gamma   90.00
#
_symmetry.space_group_name_H-M   'P 1'
#
loop_
_entity.id
_entity.type
_entity.pdbx_description
1 polymer ?
#
loop_
_entity_poly.entity_id
_entity_poly.type
_entity_poly.pdbx_seq_one_letter_code
_entity_poly.pdbx_strand_id
1 'polypeptide(L)'
;MLVAVLGVAGCAAPGSGIGEHGPGRVGADPSPSWSTGQAEVGAVRPGPGANSVTVQVQALAGREDCSRDVRVTNLEEEREVIFASLVQDSYWSGIVGACPTSTTVEVTITSPRPIGQRQLTINQQAWMLRDGRYNRCSENLGCDPPADRCDPTWTQAAVRGLDVSRHSTGTVEHCDGTWLVMTVPDDPAACGAEARAGCSVDTAVWRYFLRSEPAGWVVVARTGAGGCDDVLKAAPAFPRQLCAGLQPTGRYVTTAPSR
;
A
#
# COMPACT_ATOMS: atom_id res chain seq x y z
N MET A 1 31.41 41.86 -63.16
CA MET A 1 30.35 42.58 -63.90
C MET A 1 29.52 41.53 -64.63
N LEU A 2 28.21 41.42 -64.29
CA LEU A 2 27.12 40.64 -64.94
C LEU A 2 27.40 39.15 -65.30
N VAL A 3 26.78 38.09 -64.74
CA VAL A 3 25.34 37.66 -64.63
C VAL A 3 24.65 37.69 -66.00
N ALA A 4 23.98 36.69 -66.60
CA ALA A 4 23.53 35.30 -66.33
C ALA A 4 23.24 34.66 -67.75
N VAL A 5 22.84 33.41 -68.01
CA VAL A 5 21.71 32.55 -67.56
C VAL A 5 21.94 31.16 -68.19
N LEU A 6 21.45 30.09 -67.54
CA LEU A 6 20.88 28.81 -68.06
C LEU A 6 21.02 27.79 -66.91
N GLY A 7 20.01 27.16 -66.29
CA GLY A 7 18.59 27.02 -66.61
C GLY A 7 18.28 25.55 -66.96
N VAL A 8 18.16 24.64 -65.97
CA VAL A 8 17.43 23.37 -66.13
C VAL A 8 16.88 22.84 -64.79
N ALA A 9 15.69 22.28 -64.89
CA ALA A 9 14.80 21.73 -63.86
C ALA A 9 15.33 20.51 -63.09
N GLY A 10 14.79 20.28 -61.89
CA GLY A 10 14.92 19.04 -61.12
C GLY A 10 13.93 18.97 -59.96
N CYS A 11 13.16 17.88 -59.91
CA CYS A 11 11.99 17.62 -59.09
C CYS A 11 12.17 17.82 -57.57
N ALA A 12 11.18 18.45 -56.92
CA ALA A 12 11.02 18.43 -55.47
C ALA A 12 10.20 17.19 -55.05
N ALA A 13 10.79 16.32 -54.23
CA ALA A 13 10.10 15.29 -53.48
C ALA A 13 10.09 15.68 -51.98
N PRO A 14 8.94 15.59 -51.28
CA PRO A 14 8.84 15.96 -49.87
C PRO A 14 9.43 14.89 -48.94
N GLY A 15 10.38 15.33 -48.11
CA GLY A 15 10.65 14.92 -46.73
C GLY A 15 10.54 13.45 -46.34
N SER A 16 11.64 12.71 -46.46
CA SER A 16 11.90 11.50 -45.67
C SER A 16 12.63 11.88 -44.38
N GLY A 17 11.89 12.39 -43.39
CA GLY A 17 12.37 12.52 -42.01
C GLY A 17 12.35 11.15 -41.33
N ILE A 18 13.32 10.29 -41.65
CA ILE A 18 13.60 9.11 -40.85
C ILE A 18 14.47 9.61 -39.69
N GLY A 19 13.81 10.02 -38.61
CA GLY A 19 14.45 10.25 -37.33
C GLY A 19 15.05 8.93 -36.87
N GLU A 20 16.35 8.80 -37.09
CA GLU A 20 17.21 7.74 -36.60
C GLU A 20 16.95 7.58 -35.11
N HIS A 21 16.18 6.54 -34.76
CA HIS A 21 16.09 6.06 -33.38
C HIS A 21 17.45 5.47 -33.06
N GLY A 22 18.37 6.35 -32.65
CA GLY A 22 19.61 5.93 -32.02
C GLY A 22 19.27 4.93 -30.92
N PRO A 23 20.08 3.87 -30.74
CA PRO A 23 19.83 2.89 -29.70
C PRO A 23 19.64 3.64 -28.39
N GLY A 24 18.43 3.53 -27.82
CA GLY A 24 18.12 4.12 -26.54
C GLY A 24 19.24 3.72 -25.60
N ARG A 25 19.94 4.72 -25.05
CA ARG A 25 20.92 4.49 -23.98
C ARG A 25 20.18 3.65 -22.95
N VAL A 26 20.54 2.37 -22.87
CA VAL A 26 20.35 1.58 -21.67
C VAL A 26 20.98 2.44 -20.58
N GLY A 27 20.14 2.94 -19.66
CA GLY A 27 20.60 3.81 -18.58
C GLY A 27 21.83 3.18 -17.96
N ALA A 28 22.88 3.98 -17.77
CA ALA A 28 24.08 3.53 -17.08
C ALA A 28 23.67 2.83 -15.80
N ASP A 29 24.27 1.66 -15.52
CA ASP A 29 24.11 1.01 -14.22
C ASP A 29 24.37 2.08 -13.14
N PRO A 30 23.47 2.24 -12.15
CA PRO A 30 23.61 3.28 -11.15
C PRO A 30 24.95 3.08 -10.45
N SER A 31 25.87 4.00 -10.67
CA SER A 31 27.11 4.03 -9.93
C SER A 31 26.76 4.30 -8.47
N PRO A 32 27.33 3.54 -7.52
CA PRO A 32 27.03 3.71 -6.11
C PRO A 32 27.45 5.12 -5.68
N SER A 33 26.62 5.75 -4.86
CA SER A 33 26.87 7.07 -4.30
C SER A 33 26.16 7.18 -2.96
N TRP A 34 26.70 8.00 -2.06
CA TRP A 34 26.07 8.22 -0.77
C TRP A 34 24.69 8.86 -0.96
N SER A 35 23.69 8.21 -0.40
CA SER A 35 22.33 8.71 -0.35
C SER A 35 21.72 8.44 1.02
N THR A 36 20.82 9.32 1.44
CA THR A 36 20.04 9.14 2.67
C THR A 36 18.72 8.48 2.32
N GLY A 37 18.42 7.37 2.98
CA GLY A 37 17.16 6.63 2.82
C GLY A 37 16.49 6.39 4.17
N GLN A 38 15.20 6.07 4.14
CA GLN A 38 14.50 5.62 5.34
C GLN A 38 15.12 4.31 5.84
N ALA A 39 15.34 4.23 7.14
CA ALA A 39 15.78 3.01 7.79
C ALA A 39 14.56 2.20 8.27
N GLU A 40 14.68 0.88 8.27
CA GLU A 40 13.57 0.01 8.69
C GLU A 40 13.44 0.00 10.22
N VAL A 41 12.21 0.15 10.71
CA VAL A 41 11.92 0.10 12.15
C VAL A 41 11.54 -1.32 12.54
N GLY A 42 12.36 -1.96 13.38
CA GLY A 42 12.11 -3.30 13.87
C GLY A 42 11.20 -3.34 15.11
N ALA A 43 11.45 -2.45 16.08
CA ALA A 43 10.67 -2.40 17.31
C ALA A 43 10.76 -1.02 17.98
N VAL A 44 9.75 -0.68 18.80
CA VAL A 44 9.75 0.50 19.66
C VAL A 44 9.58 0.05 21.10
N ARG A 45 10.34 0.62 22.03
CA ARG A 45 10.26 0.33 23.46
C ARG A 45 10.23 1.62 24.28
N PRO A 46 9.61 1.61 25.47
CA PRO A 46 9.79 2.69 26.43
C PRO A 46 11.28 2.94 26.69
N GLY A 47 11.68 4.21 26.71
CA GLY A 47 13.02 4.62 27.04
C GLY A 47 13.25 4.68 28.56
N PRO A 48 14.45 5.11 28.99
CA PRO A 48 14.79 5.23 30.41
C PRO A 48 13.99 6.28 31.20
N GLY A 49 13.19 7.11 30.53
CA GLY A 49 12.33 8.10 31.16
C GLY A 49 10.99 8.26 30.45
N ALA A 50 10.04 8.95 31.08
CA ALA A 50 8.70 9.16 30.54
C ALA A 50 8.68 9.91 29.20
N ASN A 51 9.77 10.61 28.88
CA ASN A 51 9.93 11.49 27.73
C ASN A 51 10.73 10.86 26.59
N SER A 52 11.10 9.58 26.68
CA SER A 52 11.91 8.93 25.65
C SER A 52 11.40 7.55 25.25
N VAL A 53 11.69 7.19 24.01
CA VAL A 53 11.52 5.83 23.49
C VAL A 53 12.81 5.38 22.83
N THR A 54 13.11 4.10 22.96
CA THR A 54 14.20 3.43 22.25
C THR A 54 13.62 2.71 21.05
N VAL A 55 14.13 3.02 19.86
CA VAL A 55 13.72 2.42 18.61
C VAL A 55 14.83 1.52 18.11
N GLN A 56 14.50 0.26 17.85
CA GLN A 56 15.37 -0.66 17.15
C GLN A 56 15.21 -0.47 15.65
N VAL A 57 16.30 -0.16 15.00
CA VAL A 57 16.40 0.09 13.56
C VAL A 57 17.19 -1.04 12.93
N GLN A 58 16.69 -1.58 11.83
CA GLN A 58 17.43 -2.52 11.01
C GLN A 58 18.24 -1.74 9.96
N ALA A 59 19.50 -1.48 10.30
CA ALA A 59 20.45 -0.81 9.42
C ALA A 59 20.98 -1.78 8.37
N LEU A 60 21.18 -1.31 7.15
CA LEU A 60 21.74 -2.13 6.06
C LEU A 60 23.17 -2.59 6.40
N ALA A 61 23.48 -3.85 6.10
CA ALA A 61 24.76 -4.48 6.44
C ALA A 61 25.21 -5.49 5.36
N GLY A 62 26.32 -6.17 5.63
CA GLY A 62 26.89 -7.22 4.78
C GLY A 62 28.06 -6.77 3.92
N ARG A 63 28.32 -5.47 3.83
CA ARG A 63 29.50 -4.86 3.22
C ARG A 63 29.83 -3.54 3.93
N GLU A 64 31.08 -3.11 3.80
CA GLU A 64 31.48 -1.73 4.10
C GLU A 64 30.60 -0.71 3.36
N ASP A 65 30.33 0.42 4.01
CA ASP A 65 29.51 1.53 3.51
C ASP A 65 28.04 1.19 3.18
N CYS A 66 27.54 0.05 3.67
CA CYS A 66 26.12 -0.29 3.58
C CYS A 66 25.23 0.62 4.41
N SER A 67 25.69 1.03 5.59
CA SER A 67 24.96 1.96 6.44
C SER A 67 25.91 2.76 7.32
N ARG A 68 25.61 4.04 7.50
CA ARG A 68 26.17 4.91 8.53
C ARG A 68 25.15 5.96 8.93
N ASP A 69 25.47 6.68 10.01
CA ASP A 69 24.71 7.86 10.46
C ASP A 69 23.19 7.60 10.60
N VAL A 70 22.84 6.49 11.27
CA VAL A 70 21.46 6.17 11.59
C VAL A 70 20.95 7.18 12.61
N ARG A 71 19.92 7.98 12.25
CA ARG A 71 19.51 9.14 13.05
C ARG A 71 18.03 9.46 12.92
N VAL A 72 17.52 10.22 13.89
CA VAL A 72 16.19 10.83 13.87
C VAL A 72 16.24 12.12 13.06
N THR A 73 15.27 12.32 12.18
CA THR A 73 14.99 13.58 11.48
C THR A 73 13.49 13.89 11.53
N ASN A 74 13.10 15.11 11.14
CA ASN A 74 11.69 15.54 11.08
C ASN A 74 10.90 15.21 12.35
N LEU A 75 11.51 15.47 13.51
CA LEU A 75 10.85 15.28 14.79
C LEU A 75 9.91 16.45 15.04
N GLU A 76 8.62 16.18 14.97
CA GLU A 76 7.56 17.18 15.12
C GLU A 76 6.47 16.65 16.05
N GLU A 77 5.84 17.54 16.81
CA GLU A 77 4.75 17.19 17.71
C GLU A 77 3.52 18.01 17.43
N GLU A 78 2.45 17.34 17.02
CA GLU A 78 1.16 17.97 16.79
C GLU A 78 0.09 17.30 17.66
N ARG A 79 -0.50 18.07 18.56
CA ARG A 79 -1.50 17.58 19.52
C ARG A 79 -0.95 16.37 20.30
N GLU A 80 -1.55 15.20 20.10
CA GLU A 80 -1.24 13.93 20.76
C GLU A 80 -0.45 12.96 19.86
N VAL A 81 0.12 13.45 18.75
CA VAL A 81 0.95 12.67 17.83
C VAL A 81 2.38 13.21 17.83
N ILE A 82 3.35 12.30 17.83
CA ILE A 82 4.78 12.59 17.63
C ILE A 82 5.15 11.98 16.28
N PHE A 83 5.58 12.83 15.35
CA PHE A 83 6.08 12.42 14.05
C PHE A 83 7.60 12.38 14.10
N ALA A 84 8.19 11.33 13.52
CA ALA A 84 9.62 11.21 13.38
C ALA A 84 9.95 10.44 12.09
N SER A 85 11.11 10.73 11.53
CA SER A 85 11.73 9.93 10.48
C SER A 85 13.01 9.31 11.02
N LEU A 86 13.23 8.03 10.73
CA LEU A 86 14.50 7.36 10.97
C LEU A 86 15.16 7.11 9.63
N VAL A 87 16.35 7.67 9.48
CA VAL A 87 17.11 7.62 8.23
C VAL A 87 18.49 7.03 8.46
N GLN A 88 19.08 6.51 7.40
CA GLN A 88 20.46 6.05 7.33
C GLN A 88 21.08 6.52 6.02
N ASP A 89 22.39 6.75 6.05
CA ASP A 89 23.16 7.02 4.84
C ASP A 89 23.73 5.70 4.32
N SER A 90 23.61 5.46 3.02
CA SER A 90 24.13 4.25 2.36
C SER A 90 24.77 4.60 1.03
N TYR A 91 25.95 4.04 0.77
CA TYR A 91 26.64 4.17 -0.52
C TYR A 91 26.06 3.21 -1.57
N TRP A 92 25.51 2.09 -1.12
CA TRP A 92 25.11 0.95 -1.95
C TRP A 92 23.59 0.81 -2.11
N SER A 93 22.78 1.64 -1.46
CA SER A 93 21.30 1.55 -1.47
C SER A 93 20.67 1.66 -2.87
N GLY A 94 21.34 2.30 -3.83
CA GLY A 94 20.89 2.37 -5.22
C GLY A 94 21.10 1.08 -6.02
N ILE A 95 21.78 0.09 -5.46
CA ILE A 95 22.10 -1.19 -6.11
C ILE A 95 21.40 -2.33 -5.38
N VAL A 96 20.41 -2.93 -6.04
CA VAL A 96 19.62 -4.03 -5.50
C VAL A 96 20.52 -5.19 -5.07
N GLY A 97 20.38 -5.66 -3.84
CA GLY A 97 21.12 -6.80 -3.29
C GLY A 97 22.57 -6.50 -2.87
N ALA A 98 23.06 -5.26 -3.00
CA ALA A 98 24.42 -4.92 -2.61
C ALA A 98 24.67 -4.97 -1.09
N CYS A 99 23.62 -4.76 -0.29
CA CYS A 99 23.61 -4.91 1.17
C CYS A 99 22.66 -6.06 1.55
N PRO A 100 23.15 -7.31 1.61
CA PRO A 100 22.30 -8.50 1.71
C PRO A 100 21.80 -8.80 3.12
N THR A 101 22.35 -8.14 4.14
CA THR A 101 21.98 -8.39 5.54
C THR A 101 21.61 -7.08 6.24
N SER A 102 21.13 -7.19 7.47
CA SER A 102 20.89 -6.06 8.35
C SER A 102 21.56 -6.26 9.70
N THR A 103 21.79 -5.16 10.41
CA THR A 103 22.22 -5.15 11.80
C THR A 103 21.29 -4.27 12.61
N THR A 104 21.02 -4.66 13.86
CA THR A 104 20.15 -3.87 14.73
C THR A 104 20.95 -2.75 15.39
N VAL A 105 20.46 -1.53 15.24
CA VAL A 105 20.99 -0.32 15.88
C VAL A 105 19.88 0.29 16.73
N GLU A 106 20.22 0.84 17.89
CA GLU A 106 19.25 1.52 18.75
C GLU A 106 19.37 3.04 18.60
N VAL A 107 18.22 3.69 18.39
CA VAL A 107 18.09 5.14 18.29
C VAL A 107 17.11 5.61 19.35
N THR A 108 17.44 6.68 20.06
CA THR A 108 16.53 7.27 21.04
C THR A 108 15.77 8.45 20.43
N ILE A 109 14.45 8.44 20.55
CA ILE A 109 13.61 9.62 20.30
C ILE A 109 13.26 10.22 21.66
N THR A 110 13.45 11.53 21.81
CA THR A 110 13.14 12.27 23.03
C THR A 110 12.13 13.35 22.75
N SER A 111 11.12 13.47 23.59
CA SER A 111 10.06 14.48 23.55
C SER A 111 10.22 15.48 24.72
N PRO A 112 9.92 16.77 24.53
CA PRO A 112 9.82 17.72 25.63
C PRO A 112 8.71 17.36 26.64
N ARG A 113 7.69 16.59 26.23
CA ARG A 113 6.60 16.13 27.10
C ARG A 113 6.69 14.62 27.30
N PRO A 114 6.04 14.07 28.34
CA PRO A 114 5.88 12.63 28.45
C PRO A 114 5.26 12.05 27.18
N ILE A 115 5.86 10.97 26.66
CA ILE A 115 5.36 10.27 25.48
C ILE A 115 4.13 9.46 25.87
N GLY A 116 4.23 8.65 26.94
CA GLY A 116 3.07 7.96 27.52
C GLY A 116 2.23 7.20 26.49
N GLN A 117 0.94 7.54 26.40
CA GLN A 117 -0.03 6.93 25.46
C GLN A 117 -0.18 7.69 24.14
N ARG A 118 0.64 8.72 23.89
CA ARG A 118 0.63 9.48 22.64
C ARG A 118 0.99 8.57 21.48
N GLN A 119 0.39 8.83 20.33
CA GLN A 119 0.72 8.08 19.12
C GLN A 119 2.11 8.51 18.63
N LEU A 120 2.94 7.53 18.28
CA LEU A 120 4.23 7.77 17.65
C LEU A 120 4.17 7.31 16.19
N THR A 121 4.36 8.21 15.24
CA THR A 121 4.42 7.88 13.81
C THR A 121 5.87 7.97 13.35
N ILE A 122 6.50 6.81 13.11
CA ILE A 122 7.89 6.71 12.63
C ILE A 122 7.87 6.21 11.19
N ASN A 123 8.48 6.95 10.26
CA ASN A 123 8.50 6.57 8.84
C ASN A 123 7.09 6.22 8.30
N GLN A 124 6.09 7.04 8.66
CA GLN A 124 4.66 6.88 8.34
C GLN A 124 3.97 5.69 9.02
N GLN A 125 4.69 4.83 9.75
CA GLN A 125 4.10 3.77 10.54
C GLN A 125 3.70 4.29 11.93
N ALA A 126 2.42 4.18 12.28
CA ALA A 126 1.93 4.52 13.60
C ALA A 126 2.21 3.40 14.62
N TRP A 127 2.54 3.80 15.84
CA TRP A 127 2.81 2.96 16.99
C TRP A 127 2.09 3.53 18.20
N MET A 128 1.57 2.63 19.06
CA MET A 128 0.88 3.05 20.28
C MET A 128 1.24 2.13 21.44
N LEU A 129 1.43 2.71 22.61
CA LEU A 129 1.70 1.98 23.84
C LEU A 129 0.40 1.30 24.34
N ARG A 130 0.41 -0.03 24.41
CA ARG A 130 -0.64 -0.86 25.00
C ARG A 130 0.02 -1.92 25.87
N ASP A 131 -0.47 -2.10 27.10
CA ASP A 131 0.03 -3.11 28.05
C ASP A 131 1.56 -3.06 28.24
N GLY A 132 2.10 -1.84 28.31
CA GLY A 132 3.53 -1.59 28.51
C GLY A 132 4.43 -1.86 27.28
N ARG A 133 3.86 -2.13 26.11
CA ARG A 133 4.60 -2.37 24.86
C ARG A 133 4.06 -1.49 23.74
N TYR A 134 4.96 -0.96 22.91
CA TYR A 134 4.52 -0.30 21.68
C TYR A 134 4.14 -1.37 20.67
N ASN A 135 2.93 -1.27 20.15
CA ASN A 135 2.44 -2.13 19.10
C ASN A 135 2.37 -1.34 17.80
N ARG A 136 2.76 -1.99 16.71
CA ARG A 136 2.57 -1.45 15.36
C ARG A 136 1.06 -1.38 15.10
N CYS A 137 0.58 -0.18 14.78
CA CYS A 137 -0.82 0.01 14.44
C CYS A 137 -1.11 -0.56 13.05
N SER A 138 -2.34 -1.02 12.82
CA SER A 138 -2.77 -1.47 11.51
C SER A 138 -2.78 -0.31 10.54
N GLU A 139 -2.18 -0.49 9.35
CA GLU A 139 -2.21 0.52 8.29
C GLU A 139 -3.65 0.81 7.83
N ASN A 140 -4.54 -0.19 7.92
CA ASN A 140 -5.92 -0.08 7.47
C ASN A 140 -6.91 0.31 8.57
N LEU A 141 -6.58 0.07 9.85
CA LEU A 141 -7.52 0.26 10.97
C LEU A 141 -7.04 1.30 12.00
N GLY A 142 -5.79 1.74 11.90
CA GLY A 142 -5.15 2.58 12.90
C GLY A 142 -4.85 1.83 14.20
N CYS A 143 -4.71 2.58 15.28
CA CYS A 143 -4.27 2.08 16.59
C CYS A 143 -5.42 1.70 17.53
N ASP A 144 -6.63 2.18 17.26
CA ASP A 144 -7.80 2.02 18.13
C ASP A 144 -9.03 1.63 17.30
N PRO A 145 -9.03 0.42 16.71
CA PRO A 145 -10.17 -0.02 15.92
C PRO A 145 -11.42 -0.20 16.79
N PRO A 146 -12.64 0.00 16.24
CA PRO A 146 -13.88 -0.25 16.95
C PRO A 146 -13.97 -1.68 17.50
N ALA A 147 -14.58 -1.87 18.66
CA ALA A 147 -14.76 -3.20 19.24
C ALA A 147 -15.74 -4.06 18.43
N ASP A 148 -16.76 -3.45 17.84
CA ASP A 148 -17.70 -4.12 16.95
C ASP A 148 -17.02 -4.43 15.61
N ARG A 149 -16.88 -5.72 15.30
CA ARG A 149 -16.26 -6.21 14.07
C ARG A 149 -17.11 -5.97 12.82
N CYS A 150 -18.40 -5.70 12.99
CA CYS A 150 -19.29 -5.34 11.90
C CYS A 150 -19.29 -3.84 11.59
N ASP A 151 -18.55 -3.03 12.36
CA ASP A 151 -18.40 -1.60 12.08
C ASP A 151 -17.83 -1.36 10.66
N PRO A 152 -18.30 -0.34 9.93
CA PRO A 152 -17.81 0.00 8.59
C PRO A 152 -16.28 0.15 8.50
N THR A 153 -15.61 0.56 9.57
CA THR A 153 -14.14 0.66 9.64
C THR A 153 -13.47 -0.69 9.34
N TRP A 154 -14.01 -1.77 9.90
CA TRP A 154 -13.49 -3.12 9.69
C TRP A 154 -13.81 -3.65 8.29
N THR A 155 -15.02 -3.44 7.80
CA THR A 155 -15.44 -3.96 6.49
C THR A 155 -14.75 -3.22 5.34
N GLN A 156 -14.53 -1.91 5.47
CA GLN A 156 -13.72 -1.14 4.52
C GLN A 156 -12.25 -1.53 4.56
N ALA A 157 -11.69 -1.79 5.75
CA ALA A 157 -10.33 -2.31 5.89
C ALA A 157 -10.18 -3.68 5.23
N ALA A 158 -11.20 -4.54 5.32
CA ALA A 158 -11.21 -5.82 4.62
C ALA A 158 -11.08 -5.62 3.11
N VAL A 159 -11.90 -4.75 2.50
CA VAL A 159 -11.85 -4.47 1.05
C VAL A 159 -10.48 -3.95 0.61
N ARG A 160 -9.87 -3.05 1.39
CA ARG A 160 -8.51 -2.54 1.09
C ARG A 160 -7.43 -3.63 1.11
N GLY A 161 -7.66 -4.72 1.84
CA GLY A 161 -6.77 -5.88 1.89
C GLY A 161 -7.06 -6.96 0.84
N LEU A 162 -8.13 -6.80 0.05
CA LEU A 162 -8.43 -7.73 -1.05
C LEU A 162 -7.64 -7.35 -2.30
N ASP A 163 -7.34 -8.37 -3.11
CA ASP A 163 -6.78 -8.19 -4.45
C ASP A 163 -7.88 -7.78 -5.44
N VAL A 164 -8.34 -6.55 -5.31
CA VAL A 164 -9.35 -5.89 -6.16
C VAL A 164 -8.91 -4.46 -6.45
N SER A 165 -9.59 -3.79 -7.37
CA SER A 165 -9.35 -2.37 -7.64
C SER A 165 -9.47 -1.52 -6.36
N ARG A 166 -8.58 -0.53 -6.20
CA ARG A 166 -8.63 0.40 -5.06
C ARG A 166 -9.93 1.21 -4.97
N HIS A 167 -10.70 1.24 -6.07
CA HIS A 167 -11.99 1.91 -6.18
C HIS A 167 -13.16 0.96 -5.93
N SER A 168 -12.88 -0.32 -5.67
CA SER A 168 -13.89 -1.29 -5.28
C SER A 168 -14.45 -0.95 -3.90
N THR A 169 -15.76 -1.09 -3.78
CA THR A 169 -16.48 -0.97 -2.52
C THR A 169 -17.16 -2.28 -2.20
N GLY A 170 -17.17 -2.63 -0.92
CA GLY A 170 -17.79 -3.85 -0.45
C GLY A 170 -19.25 -3.63 -0.05
N THR A 171 -20.13 -4.53 -0.45
CA THR A 171 -21.49 -4.62 0.08
C THR A 171 -21.56 -5.77 1.08
N VAL A 172 -21.85 -5.45 2.33
CA VAL A 172 -22.01 -6.47 3.38
C VAL A 172 -23.35 -7.18 3.16
N GLU A 173 -23.30 -8.50 2.98
CA GLU A 173 -24.49 -9.36 2.92
C GLU A 173 -24.88 -9.77 4.34
N HIS A 174 -23.89 -10.22 5.12
CA HIS A 174 -24.07 -10.63 6.52
C HIS A 174 -22.80 -10.38 7.34
N CYS A 175 -22.97 -10.07 8.63
CA CYS A 175 -21.88 -10.03 9.59
C CYS A 175 -22.40 -10.45 10.97
N ASP A 176 -21.70 -11.37 11.63
CA ASP A 176 -22.02 -11.81 13.01
C ASP A 176 -20.88 -11.52 14.00
N GLY A 177 -19.88 -10.74 13.57
CA GLY A 177 -18.68 -10.38 14.32
C GLY A 177 -17.58 -11.45 14.31
N THR A 178 -17.90 -12.70 13.98
CA THR A 178 -16.91 -13.78 13.76
C THR A 178 -16.69 -14.05 12.28
N TRP A 179 -17.75 -13.92 11.49
CA TRP A 179 -17.82 -14.12 10.06
C TRP A 179 -18.39 -12.89 9.38
N LEU A 180 -17.81 -12.56 8.23
CA LEU A 180 -18.25 -11.51 7.33
C LEU A 180 -18.49 -12.15 5.95
N VAL A 181 -19.68 -11.93 5.41
CA VAL A 181 -20.04 -12.26 4.04
C VAL A 181 -20.26 -10.96 3.31
N MET A 182 -19.51 -10.74 2.23
CA MET A 182 -19.64 -9.50 1.47
C MET A 182 -19.40 -9.74 -0.02
N THR A 183 -20.03 -8.92 -0.85
CA THR A 183 -19.81 -8.89 -2.28
C THR A 183 -18.98 -7.68 -2.68
N VAL A 184 -18.03 -7.87 -3.60
CA VAL A 184 -17.11 -6.84 -4.05
C VAL A 184 -16.95 -6.93 -5.57
N PRO A 185 -17.20 -5.85 -6.33
CA PRO A 185 -16.87 -5.80 -7.76
C PRO A 185 -15.36 -5.76 -7.96
N ASP A 186 -14.85 -6.45 -8.96
CA ASP A 186 -13.41 -6.61 -9.18
C ASP A 186 -12.73 -5.28 -9.58
N ASP A 187 -13.32 -4.57 -10.55
CA ASP A 187 -12.85 -3.25 -10.99
C ASP A 187 -13.99 -2.35 -11.46
N PRO A 188 -14.76 -1.73 -10.54
CA PRO A 188 -15.92 -0.91 -10.91
C PRO A 188 -15.54 0.43 -11.55
N ALA A 189 -14.26 0.80 -11.54
CA ALA A 189 -13.75 2.09 -12.02
C ALA A 189 -12.72 1.93 -13.15
N ALA A 190 -12.80 0.86 -13.95
CA ALA A 190 -11.93 0.62 -15.11
C ALA A 190 -11.91 1.81 -16.10
N CYS A 191 -13.00 2.57 -16.17
CA CYS A 191 -13.13 3.78 -16.99
C CYS A 191 -12.51 5.05 -16.38
N GLY A 192 -11.92 4.96 -15.18
CA GLY A 192 -11.46 6.10 -14.38
C GLY A 192 -12.44 6.47 -13.27
N ALA A 193 -12.01 7.39 -12.39
CA ALA A 193 -12.81 7.84 -11.24
C ALA A 193 -14.07 8.62 -11.66
N GLU A 194 -14.06 9.20 -12.85
CA GLU A 194 -15.19 9.93 -13.45
C GLU A 194 -15.70 9.21 -14.68
N ALA A 195 -17.03 9.24 -14.88
CA ALA A 195 -17.66 8.63 -16.05
C ALA A 195 -17.15 9.25 -17.35
N ARG A 196 -16.76 8.40 -18.31
CA ARG A 196 -16.30 8.82 -19.64
C ARG A 196 -17.31 8.44 -20.70
N ALA A 197 -17.64 9.38 -21.59
CA ALA A 197 -18.56 9.14 -22.69
C ALA A 197 -18.06 7.97 -23.56
N GLY A 198 -18.92 6.98 -23.81
CA GLY A 198 -18.59 5.78 -24.57
C GLY A 198 -17.82 4.70 -23.80
N CYS A 199 -17.61 4.85 -22.50
CA CYS A 199 -16.95 3.84 -21.67
C CYS A 199 -17.94 3.22 -20.68
N SER A 200 -18.21 1.93 -20.84
CA SER A 200 -19.01 1.12 -19.91
C SER A 200 -18.12 0.16 -19.15
N VAL A 201 -18.35 0.05 -17.83
CA VAL A 201 -17.71 -1.00 -17.04
C VAL A 201 -18.64 -2.20 -17.01
N ASP A 202 -18.09 -3.39 -17.23
CA ASP A 202 -18.77 -4.66 -17.01
C ASP A 202 -17.79 -5.63 -16.34
N THR A 203 -17.91 -5.78 -15.02
CA THR A 203 -16.98 -6.59 -14.22
C THR A 203 -17.68 -7.62 -13.35
N ALA A 204 -16.96 -8.68 -12.99
CA ALA A 204 -17.47 -9.69 -12.08
C ALA A 204 -17.68 -9.10 -10.67
N VAL A 205 -18.73 -9.54 -10.00
CA VAL A 205 -18.89 -9.35 -8.56
C VAL A 205 -18.54 -10.67 -7.89
N TRP A 206 -17.64 -10.63 -6.91
CA TRP A 206 -17.23 -11.80 -6.15
C TRP A 206 -17.75 -11.73 -4.74
N ARG A 207 -18.17 -12.87 -4.20
CA ARG A 207 -18.52 -13.02 -2.79
C ARG A 207 -17.32 -13.54 -2.02
N TYR A 208 -17.00 -12.85 -0.93
CA TYR A 208 -15.96 -13.20 0.01
C TYR A 208 -16.58 -13.65 1.32
N PHE A 209 -16.09 -14.77 1.83
CA PHE A 209 -16.35 -15.25 3.18
C PHE A 209 -15.09 -15.01 3.99
N LEU A 210 -15.18 -14.17 5.01
CA LEU A 210 -14.04 -13.78 5.83
C LEU A 210 -14.27 -14.16 7.28
N ARG A 211 -13.20 -14.55 7.96
CA ARG A 211 -13.18 -14.81 9.41
C ARG A 211 -12.45 -13.69 10.14
N SER A 212 -12.97 -13.30 11.29
CA SER A 212 -12.32 -12.31 12.14
C SER A 212 -11.08 -12.92 12.81
N GLU A 213 -9.97 -12.20 12.74
CA GLU A 213 -8.72 -12.46 13.44
C GLU A 213 -8.28 -11.19 14.19
N PRO A 214 -7.33 -11.28 15.14
CA PRO A 214 -6.84 -10.10 15.87
C PRO A 214 -6.40 -8.97 14.95
N ALA A 215 -5.72 -9.29 13.84
CA ALA A 215 -5.17 -8.33 12.89
C ALA A 215 -6.18 -7.80 11.85
N GLY A 216 -7.34 -8.44 11.67
CA GLY A 216 -8.20 -8.14 10.53
C GLY A 216 -9.18 -9.23 10.19
N TRP A 217 -9.96 -8.98 9.13
CA TRP A 217 -10.71 -10.00 8.43
C TRP A 217 -9.78 -10.79 7.51
N VAL A 218 -9.83 -12.12 7.57
CA VAL A 218 -9.04 -13.02 6.72
C VAL A 218 -9.96 -13.75 5.77
N VAL A 219 -9.62 -13.76 4.47
CA VAL A 219 -10.39 -14.46 3.44
C VAL A 219 -10.28 -15.97 3.66
N VAL A 220 -11.43 -16.63 3.76
CA VAL A 220 -11.56 -18.09 3.86
C VAL A 220 -11.96 -18.70 2.52
N ALA A 221 -12.89 -18.05 1.81
CA ALA A 221 -13.32 -18.47 0.48
C ALA A 221 -13.75 -17.27 -0.37
N ARG A 222 -13.58 -17.39 -1.69
CA ARG A 222 -14.08 -16.46 -2.71
C ARG A 222 -14.85 -17.26 -3.75
N THR A 223 -16.06 -16.85 -4.08
CA THR A 223 -16.89 -17.55 -5.07
C THR A 223 -17.88 -16.62 -5.77
N GLY A 224 -18.32 -17.01 -6.96
CA GLY A 224 -19.48 -16.42 -7.63
C GLY A 224 -20.75 -17.26 -7.48
N ALA A 225 -20.64 -18.45 -6.88
CA ALA A 225 -21.78 -19.33 -6.66
C ALA A 225 -22.69 -18.82 -5.52
N GLY A 226 -23.94 -19.30 -5.54
CA GLY A 226 -24.85 -19.16 -4.41
C GLY A 226 -24.60 -20.25 -3.36
N GLY A 227 -25.27 -20.13 -2.21
CA GLY A 227 -25.21 -21.13 -1.16
C GLY A 227 -23.87 -21.19 -0.40
N CYS A 228 -23.64 -22.33 0.26
CA CYS A 228 -22.61 -22.50 1.29
C CYS A 228 -21.46 -23.42 0.89
N ASP A 229 -21.53 -24.06 -0.27
CA ASP A 229 -20.68 -25.23 -0.57
C ASP A 229 -19.18 -24.89 -0.54
N ASP A 230 -18.78 -23.77 -1.13
CA ASP A 230 -17.36 -23.40 -1.22
C ASP A 230 -16.77 -22.99 0.14
N VAL A 231 -17.53 -22.25 0.96
CA VAL A 231 -17.05 -21.87 2.29
C VAL A 231 -17.02 -23.07 3.24
N LEU A 232 -17.98 -23.99 3.16
CA LEU A 232 -18.01 -25.18 4.02
C LEU A 232 -16.89 -26.18 3.69
N LYS A 233 -16.38 -26.21 2.45
CA LYS A 233 -15.18 -26.99 2.10
C LYS A 233 -13.94 -26.45 2.82
N ALA A 234 -13.78 -25.13 2.89
CA ALA A 234 -12.62 -24.47 3.50
C ALA A 234 -12.76 -24.33 5.03
N ALA A 235 -13.97 -24.12 5.53
CA ALA A 235 -14.27 -23.94 6.94
C ALA A 235 -15.60 -24.63 7.31
N PRO A 236 -15.55 -25.92 7.70
CA PRO A 236 -16.75 -26.67 8.08
C PRO A 236 -17.55 -26.09 9.26
N ALA A 237 -16.90 -25.26 10.09
CA ALA A 237 -17.53 -24.55 11.21
C ALA A 237 -18.28 -23.27 10.80
N PHE A 238 -18.31 -22.93 9.50
CA PHE A 238 -19.02 -21.75 9.01
C PHE A 238 -20.54 -21.85 9.30
N PRO A 239 -21.18 -20.79 9.81
CA PRO A 239 -22.60 -20.82 10.12
C PRO A 239 -23.46 -20.79 8.84
N ARG A 240 -24.10 -21.92 8.51
CA ARG A 240 -24.87 -22.11 7.26
C ARG A 240 -25.94 -21.04 7.02
N GLN A 241 -26.52 -20.48 8.08
CA GLN A 241 -27.54 -19.44 7.99
C GLN A 241 -27.04 -18.17 7.27
N LEU A 242 -25.73 -17.90 7.27
CA LEU A 242 -25.15 -16.74 6.59
C LEU A 242 -25.02 -16.92 5.08
N CYS A 243 -25.34 -18.10 4.54
CA CYS A 243 -25.19 -18.40 3.10
C CYS A 243 -26.35 -19.18 2.48
N ALA A 244 -27.23 -19.78 3.28
CA ALA A 244 -28.28 -20.69 2.81
C ALA A 244 -29.21 -20.08 1.75
N GLY A 245 -29.49 -18.78 1.82
CA GLY A 245 -30.37 -18.06 0.87
C GLY A 245 -29.64 -17.29 -0.23
N LEU A 246 -28.30 -17.25 -0.21
CA LEU A 246 -27.54 -16.39 -1.11
C LEU A 246 -27.57 -16.93 -2.54
N GLN A 247 -27.96 -16.08 -3.47
CA GLN A 247 -27.94 -16.39 -4.90
C GLN A 247 -26.52 -16.27 -5.47
N PRO A 248 -26.24 -16.87 -6.64
CA PRO A 248 -25.02 -16.57 -7.39
C PRO A 248 -24.82 -15.07 -7.56
N THR A 249 -23.57 -14.63 -7.52
CA THR A 249 -23.26 -13.22 -7.72
C THR A 249 -23.50 -12.82 -9.17
N GLY A 250 -23.87 -11.55 -9.34
CA GLY A 250 -24.09 -10.98 -10.66
C GLY A 250 -22.83 -10.33 -11.23
N ARG A 251 -23.07 -9.36 -12.11
CA ARG A 251 -22.06 -8.50 -12.71
C ARG A 251 -22.34 -7.06 -12.30
N TYR A 252 -21.29 -6.27 -12.17
CA TYR A 252 -21.38 -4.83 -11.96
C TYR A 252 -21.30 -4.15 -13.33
N VAL A 253 -22.34 -3.42 -13.70
CA VAL A 253 -22.45 -2.78 -15.02
C VAL A 253 -22.76 -1.29 -14.85
N THR A 254 -21.94 -0.44 -15.47
CA THR A 254 -22.24 0.99 -15.65
C THR A 254 -22.53 1.27 -17.12
N THR A 255 -23.64 1.95 -17.40
CA THR A 255 -23.98 2.38 -18.76
C THR A 255 -23.45 3.80 -18.97
N ALA A 256 -22.67 4.02 -20.04
CA ALA A 256 -22.25 5.36 -20.39
C ALA A 256 -23.47 6.22 -20.79
N PRO A 257 -23.53 7.50 -20.40
CA PRO A 257 -24.56 8.39 -20.93
C PRO A 257 -24.39 8.50 -22.46
N SER A 258 -25.49 8.30 -23.20
CA SER A 258 -25.56 8.59 -24.63
C SER A 258 -25.41 10.10 -24.83
N ARG A 259 -24.50 10.50 -25.72
CA ARG A 259 -24.33 11.91 -26.12
C ARG A 259 -25.58 12.46 -26.78
#